data_AF-E9V2Q9-F1
#
_entry.id   AF-E9V2Q9-F1
#
_cell.length_a   1.000
_cell.length_b   1.000
_cell.length_c   1.000
_cell.angle_alpha   90.00
_cell.angle_beta   90.00
_cell.angle_gamma   90.00
#
_symmetry.space_group_name_H-M   'P 1'
#
loop_
_entity.id
_entity.type
_entity.pdbx_description
1 polymer ?
#
loop_
_entity_poly.entity_id
_entity_poly.type
_entity_poly.pdbx_seq_one_letter_code
_entity_poly.pdbx_strand_id
1 'polypeptide(L)'
;MAITFGQLKTWKAAPLGDAGDGLKADLRLLESSRDELEANGVAKSWTGAAADAARGHRDSLVKDLSSHITGKQEMQKALYTAEAEVEVIERLVQGILDRAKTNEFTVGDDGSVTSTATPPQFKSRFEAEEWGNSRQNIAQELADEIEKALAKAVGVDAILARGLPTGIDEQGDEYGNIDPAIAEKWETLTVEERKAVLEEMVKKIAAESGVDMPTIDWNDLGNDTWDDGSITYGYWNDEEPTMALNPNVLDDPGQLINTVAHEVRHGRQHEAIDDMNDWQFWWEDDPFDEHKADGITEQQAEEWEDNFDDYKSTDNGATFDEYYNQPVEKDARNAGRDYLNNLTEEEFNRILEESR
;
A
#
# COMPACT_ATOMS: atom_id res chain seq x y z
N MET A 1 11.33 -2.60 -4.31
CA MET A 1 12.63 -3.32 -4.46
C MET A 1 12.40 -4.78 -4.06
N ALA A 2 12.39 -5.71 -5.03
CA ALA A 2 11.98 -7.09 -4.77
C ALA A 2 12.93 -7.88 -3.84
N ILE A 3 12.35 -8.73 -2.98
CA ILE A 3 13.06 -9.65 -2.10
C ILE A 3 13.63 -10.81 -2.93
N THR A 4 14.87 -11.23 -2.65
CA THR A 4 15.50 -12.40 -3.27
C THR A 4 15.34 -13.67 -2.43
N PHE A 5 15.34 -14.84 -3.07
CA PHE A 5 15.34 -16.12 -2.34
C PHE A 5 16.59 -16.29 -1.46
N GLY A 6 17.70 -15.64 -1.83
CA GLY A 6 18.91 -15.48 -1.03
C GLY A 6 18.65 -14.80 0.32
N GLN A 7 17.93 -13.67 0.32
CA GLN A 7 17.49 -13.00 1.55
C GLN A 7 16.52 -13.88 2.34
N LEU A 8 15.53 -14.49 1.67
CA LEU A 8 14.48 -15.33 2.27
C LEU A 8 15.08 -16.51 3.06
N LYS A 9 16.17 -17.12 2.58
CA LYS A 9 16.93 -18.18 3.29
C LYS A 9 17.54 -17.71 4.63
N THR A 10 17.67 -16.41 4.87
CA THR A 10 18.22 -15.86 6.12
C THR A 10 17.14 -15.44 7.14
N TRP A 11 15.88 -15.32 6.72
CA TRP A 11 14.75 -14.93 7.57
C TRP A 11 14.51 -15.92 8.72
N LYS A 12 14.09 -15.43 9.89
CA LYS A 12 13.89 -16.19 11.12
C LYS A 12 12.66 -15.64 11.85
N ALA A 13 11.75 -16.51 12.31
CA ALA A 13 10.53 -16.10 13.00
C ALA A 13 10.80 -15.56 14.41
N ALA A 14 11.57 -16.29 15.22
CA ALA A 14 11.73 -16.04 16.66
C ALA A 14 12.17 -14.60 17.06
N PRO A 15 13.05 -13.88 16.33
CA PRO A 15 13.37 -12.49 16.65
C PRO A 15 12.17 -11.52 16.60
N LEU A 16 11.14 -11.82 15.81
CA LEU A 16 9.90 -11.04 15.76
C LEU A 16 9.05 -11.29 17.01
N GLY A 17 8.94 -12.54 17.46
CA GLY A 17 8.30 -12.92 18.72
C GLY A 17 8.99 -12.34 19.95
N ASP A 18 10.33 -12.41 20.00
CA ASP A 18 11.15 -11.77 21.04
C ASP A 18 10.91 -10.24 21.10
N ALA A 19 10.80 -9.58 19.94
CA ALA A 19 10.48 -8.15 19.86
C ALA A 19 9.04 -7.84 20.30
N GLY A 20 8.06 -8.69 19.92
CA GLY A 20 6.66 -8.58 20.34
C GLY A 20 6.47 -8.76 21.86
N ASP A 21 7.17 -9.72 22.47
CA ASP A 21 7.20 -9.91 23.93
C ASP A 21 7.97 -8.78 24.65
N GLY A 22 8.95 -8.14 23.98
CA GLY A 22 9.56 -6.89 24.42
C GLY A 22 8.55 -5.74 24.50
N LEU A 23 7.84 -5.46 23.39
CA LEU A 23 6.79 -4.41 23.37
C LEU A 23 5.67 -4.69 24.38
N LYS A 24 5.32 -5.96 24.61
CA LYS A 24 4.35 -6.40 25.65
C LYS A 24 4.76 -6.04 27.07
N ALA A 25 6.06 -6.03 27.35
CA ALA A 25 6.59 -5.63 28.65
C ALA A 25 6.52 -4.10 28.80
N ASP A 26 6.98 -3.36 27.79
CA ASP A 26 6.87 -1.90 27.71
C ASP A 26 5.42 -1.40 27.86
N LEU A 27 4.49 -1.99 27.11
CA LEU A 27 3.08 -1.63 27.09
C LEU A 27 2.46 -1.67 28.49
N ARG A 28 2.70 -2.75 29.25
CA ARG A 28 2.21 -2.88 30.63
C ARG A 28 2.78 -1.81 31.57
N LEU A 29 4.02 -1.37 31.34
CA LEU A 29 4.64 -0.29 32.11
C LEU A 29 4.05 1.07 31.73
N LEU A 30 3.80 1.33 30.45
CA LEU A 30 3.15 2.54 29.96
C LEU A 30 1.69 2.65 30.41
N GLU A 31 0.92 1.58 30.28
CA GLU A 31 -0.47 1.46 30.78
C GLU A 31 -0.52 1.75 32.29
N SER A 32 0.31 1.07 33.09
CA SER A 32 0.37 1.33 34.53
C SER A 32 0.81 2.76 34.89
N SER A 33 1.68 3.37 34.06
CA SER A 33 2.16 4.75 34.29
C SER A 33 1.10 5.79 33.92
N ARG A 34 0.35 5.57 32.83
CA ARG A 34 -0.82 6.38 32.45
C ARG A 34 -1.88 6.31 33.54
N ASP A 35 -2.23 5.11 34.00
CA ASP A 35 -3.29 4.90 34.99
C ASP A 35 -2.93 5.52 36.35
N GLU A 36 -1.65 5.47 36.77
CA GLU A 36 -1.17 6.18 37.96
C GLU A 36 -1.19 7.71 37.78
N LEU A 37 -0.77 8.21 36.61
CA LEU A 37 -0.81 9.64 36.28
C LEU A 37 -2.25 10.19 36.25
N GLU A 38 -3.19 9.45 35.67
CA GLU A 38 -4.62 9.79 35.68
C GLU A 38 -5.17 9.80 37.11
N ALA A 39 -4.94 8.74 37.89
CA ALA A 39 -5.52 8.59 39.22
C ALA A 39 -4.94 9.58 40.26
N ASN A 40 -3.63 9.86 40.19
CA ASN A 40 -2.86 10.52 41.26
C ASN A 40 -2.08 11.77 40.83
N GLY A 41 -1.92 12.05 39.53
CA GLY A 41 -1.04 13.12 39.02
C GLY A 41 -1.39 14.54 39.47
N VAL A 42 -2.60 14.78 39.94
CA VAL A 42 -2.98 16.03 40.64
C VAL A 42 -3.69 15.70 41.95
N ALA A 43 -3.15 16.18 43.07
CA ALA A 43 -3.74 15.95 44.39
C ALA A 43 -5.17 16.51 44.49
N LYS A 44 -6.13 15.66 44.88
CA LYS A 44 -7.57 15.99 44.95
C LYS A 44 -7.91 17.13 45.92
N SER A 45 -7.00 17.46 46.83
CA SER A 45 -7.08 18.59 47.78
C SER A 45 -6.55 19.92 47.24
N TRP A 46 -5.94 19.96 46.05
CA TRP A 46 -5.40 21.17 45.44
C TRP A 46 -6.46 21.88 44.57
N THR A 47 -6.62 23.19 44.73
CA THR A 47 -7.75 23.97 44.20
C THR A 47 -7.34 25.33 43.66
N GLY A 48 -8.07 25.84 42.67
CA GLY A 48 -7.83 27.13 42.02
C GLY A 48 -6.88 27.01 40.82
N ALA A 49 -6.75 28.11 40.06
CA ALA A 49 -6.23 28.10 38.68
C ALA A 49 -4.92 27.31 38.43
N ALA A 50 -4.00 27.27 39.39
CA ALA A 50 -2.77 26.48 39.26
C ALA A 50 -3.02 24.96 39.30
N ALA A 51 -3.98 24.50 40.11
CA ALA A 51 -4.43 23.11 40.14
C ALA A 51 -5.24 22.75 38.89
N ASP A 52 -5.99 23.69 38.34
CA ASP A 52 -6.79 23.50 37.13
C ASP A 52 -5.91 23.44 35.87
N ALA A 53 -4.88 24.29 35.78
CA ALA A 53 -3.83 24.19 34.77
C ALA A 53 -3.03 22.88 34.88
N ALA A 54 -2.72 22.44 36.10
CA ALA A 54 -2.06 21.15 36.34
C ALA A 54 -2.93 19.96 35.90
N ARG A 55 -4.26 20.03 36.08
CA ARG A 55 -5.20 19.03 35.53
C ARG A 55 -5.14 19.00 34.02
N GLY A 56 -5.32 20.14 33.35
CA GLY A 56 -5.28 20.20 31.88
C GLY A 56 -3.97 19.68 31.28
N HIS A 57 -2.82 19.96 31.90
CA HIS A 57 -1.54 19.40 31.46
C HIS A 57 -1.44 17.88 31.70
N ARG A 58 -1.89 17.40 32.87
CA ARG A 58 -1.99 15.96 33.18
C ARG A 58 -2.94 15.24 32.21
N ASP A 59 -4.06 15.87 31.84
CA ASP A 59 -5.05 15.34 30.90
C ASP A 59 -4.46 15.21 29.49
N SER A 60 -3.66 16.20 29.05
CA SER A 60 -2.87 16.09 27.81
C SER A 60 -1.92 14.91 27.86
N LEU A 61 -1.07 14.82 28.89
CA LEU A 61 -0.09 13.74 29.01
C LEU A 61 -0.74 12.34 29.07
N VAL A 62 -1.94 12.20 29.65
CA VAL A 62 -2.72 10.96 29.63
C VAL A 62 -3.25 10.65 28.22
N LYS A 63 -3.67 11.66 27.44
CA LYS A 63 -4.01 11.49 26.01
C LYS A 63 -2.79 11.06 25.20
N ASP A 64 -1.67 11.75 25.35
CA ASP A 64 -0.44 11.53 24.60
C ASP A 64 0.12 10.12 24.88
N LEU A 65 0.15 9.69 26.16
CA LEU A 65 0.46 8.31 26.54
C LEU A 65 -0.53 7.29 25.96
N SER A 66 -1.82 7.62 25.85
CA SER A 66 -2.81 6.71 25.28
C SER A 66 -2.57 6.48 23.78
N SER A 67 -2.26 7.52 23.01
CA SER A 67 -1.89 7.37 21.60
C SER A 67 -0.62 6.52 21.42
N HIS A 68 0.41 6.75 22.25
CA HIS A 68 1.62 5.92 22.22
C HIS A 68 1.38 4.45 22.64
N ILE A 69 0.40 4.19 23.52
CA ILE A 69 -0.01 2.83 23.87
C ILE A 69 -0.71 2.17 22.67
N THR A 70 -1.63 2.86 21.98
CA THR A 70 -2.33 2.33 20.79
C THR A 70 -1.35 1.89 19.71
N GLY A 71 -0.46 2.78 19.26
CA GLY A 71 0.53 2.45 18.21
C GLY A 71 1.49 1.32 18.63
N LYS A 72 1.92 1.28 19.90
CA LYS A 72 2.71 0.13 20.40
C LYS A 72 1.91 -1.17 20.44
N GLN A 73 0.60 -1.14 20.71
CA GLN A 73 -0.27 -2.32 20.63
C GLN A 73 -0.51 -2.76 19.17
N GLU A 74 -0.51 -1.86 18.20
CA GLU A 74 -0.55 -2.19 16.77
C GLU A 74 0.75 -2.86 16.30
N MET A 75 1.91 -2.25 16.54
CA MET A 75 3.21 -2.86 16.21
C MET A 75 3.41 -4.22 16.88
N GLN A 76 2.93 -4.37 18.12
CA GLN A 76 2.96 -5.65 18.83
C GLN A 76 2.15 -6.74 18.11
N LYS A 77 0.94 -6.42 17.62
CA LYS A 77 0.12 -7.38 16.86
C LYS A 77 0.81 -7.75 15.55
N ALA A 78 1.30 -6.75 14.82
CA ALA A 78 2.01 -6.94 13.56
C ALA A 78 3.21 -7.89 13.71
N LEU A 79 4.05 -7.69 14.73
CA LEU A 79 5.21 -8.56 15.01
C LEU A 79 4.82 -10.03 15.25
N TYR A 80 3.73 -10.31 15.98
CA TYR A 80 3.28 -11.69 16.19
C TYR A 80 2.61 -12.31 14.95
N THR A 81 1.91 -11.52 14.14
CA THR A 81 1.36 -12.00 12.85
C THR A 81 2.50 -12.30 11.88
N ALA A 82 3.49 -11.42 11.79
CA ALA A 82 4.69 -11.60 10.98
C ALA A 82 5.54 -12.78 11.47
N GLU A 83 5.67 -13.01 12.79
CA GLU A 83 6.32 -14.21 13.35
C GLU A 83 5.68 -15.50 12.78
N ALA A 84 4.35 -15.59 12.77
CA ALA A 84 3.62 -16.77 12.30
C ALA A 84 3.81 -17.01 10.78
N GLU A 85 3.73 -15.96 9.97
CA GLU A 85 3.95 -16.06 8.52
C GLU A 85 5.43 -16.33 8.17
N VAL A 86 6.38 -15.77 8.91
CA VAL A 86 7.80 -16.12 8.75
C VAL A 86 8.05 -17.59 9.15
N GLU A 87 7.34 -18.15 10.14
CA GLU A 87 7.42 -19.60 10.42
C GLU A 87 6.87 -20.44 9.25
N VAL A 88 5.85 -19.95 8.51
CA VAL A 88 5.38 -20.59 7.27
C VAL A 88 6.47 -20.51 6.19
N ILE A 89 7.07 -19.34 5.99
CA ILE A 89 8.16 -19.11 5.02
C ILE A 89 9.38 -20.00 5.31
N GLU A 90 9.84 -20.09 6.56
CA GLU A 90 10.97 -20.96 6.93
C GLU A 90 10.72 -22.43 6.58
N ARG A 91 9.47 -22.91 6.75
CA ARG A 91 9.05 -24.26 6.37
C ARG A 91 8.96 -24.43 4.85
N LEU A 92 8.48 -23.44 4.10
CA LEU A 92 8.44 -23.45 2.63
C LEU A 92 9.86 -23.50 2.06
N VAL A 93 10.76 -22.60 2.50
CA VAL A 93 12.15 -22.54 2.07
C VAL A 93 12.89 -23.86 2.33
N GLN A 94 12.73 -24.45 3.52
CA GLN A 94 13.32 -25.76 3.82
C GLN A 94 12.74 -26.87 2.92
N GLY A 95 11.42 -26.85 2.67
CA GLY A 95 10.75 -27.78 1.77
C GLY A 95 11.26 -27.71 0.32
N ILE A 96 11.40 -26.50 -0.22
CA ILE A 96 11.96 -26.22 -1.56
C ILE A 96 13.39 -26.76 -1.66
N LEU A 97 14.23 -26.47 -0.67
CA LEU A 97 15.64 -26.89 -0.68
C LEU A 97 15.79 -28.41 -0.59
N ASP A 98 14.98 -29.10 0.23
CA ASP A 98 14.98 -30.56 0.30
C ASP A 98 14.33 -31.20 -0.93
N ARG A 99 13.27 -30.62 -1.52
CA ARG A 99 12.66 -31.07 -2.79
C ARG A 99 13.66 -30.96 -3.94
N ALA A 100 14.33 -29.82 -4.07
CA ALA A 100 15.36 -29.58 -5.09
C ALA A 100 16.50 -30.60 -4.95
N LYS A 101 17.09 -30.70 -3.76
CA LYS A 101 18.17 -31.64 -3.44
C LYS A 101 17.80 -33.11 -3.69
N THR A 102 16.58 -33.52 -3.29
CA THR A 102 16.06 -34.88 -3.52
C THR A 102 15.93 -35.20 -5.00
N ASN A 103 15.63 -34.19 -5.82
CA ASN A 103 15.49 -34.32 -7.28
C ASN A 103 16.77 -33.89 -8.04
N GLU A 104 17.95 -33.83 -7.43
CA GLU A 104 19.19 -33.41 -8.09
C GLU A 104 19.09 -32.02 -8.78
N PHE A 105 18.51 -31.05 -8.06
CA PHE A 105 18.50 -29.62 -8.42
C PHE A 105 19.24 -28.80 -7.35
N THR A 106 19.66 -27.60 -7.75
CA THR A 106 20.15 -26.52 -6.88
C THR A 106 19.36 -25.25 -7.15
N VAL A 107 19.04 -24.51 -6.10
CA VAL A 107 18.35 -23.20 -6.18
C VAL A 107 19.33 -22.09 -5.85
N GLY A 108 19.41 -21.07 -6.71
CA GLY A 108 20.27 -19.91 -6.53
C GLY A 108 19.84 -18.97 -5.39
N ASP A 109 20.55 -17.86 -5.24
CA ASP A 109 20.13 -16.74 -4.39
C ASP A 109 19.13 -15.82 -5.12
N ASP A 110 19.18 -15.82 -6.45
CA ASP A 110 18.21 -15.24 -7.38
C ASP A 110 16.94 -16.10 -7.57
N GLY A 111 16.82 -17.23 -6.88
CA GLY A 111 15.73 -18.20 -7.06
C GLY A 111 15.90 -19.12 -8.27
N SER A 112 16.99 -19.02 -9.05
CA SER A 112 17.16 -19.82 -10.27
C SER A 112 17.27 -21.32 -9.99
N VAL A 113 16.46 -22.14 -10.67
CA VAL A 113 16.39 -23.60 -10.47
C VAL A 113 17.25 -24.32 -11.52
N THR A 114 18.40 -24.85 -11.12
CA THR A 114 19.37 -25.51 -12.02
C THR A 114 19.48 -27.02 -11.74
N SER A 115 19.35 -27.85 -12.78
CA SER A 115 19.51 -29.31 -12.66
C SER A 115 20.98 -29.70 -12.55
N THR A 116 21.33 -30.46 -11.51
CA THR A 116 22.67 -31.07 -11.33
C THR A 116 22.71 -32.56 -11.70
N ALA A 117 21.56 -33.19 -11.97
CA ALA A 117 21.45 -34.55 -12.48
C ALA A 117 22.31 -34.78 -13.74
N THR A 118 23.08 -35.87 -13.76
CA THR A 118 23.81 -36.31 -14.96
C THR A 118 22.84 -37.06 -15.90
N PRO A 119 22.67 -36.65 -17.17
CA PRO A 119 21.77 -37.34 -18.09
C PRO A 119 22.19 -38.81 -18.30
N PRO A 120 21.26 -39.78 -18.18
CA PRO A 120 21.56 -41.19 -18.39
C PRO A 120 21.76 -41.52 -19.89
N GLN A 121 22.24 -42.74 -20.18
CA GLN A 121 22.31 -43.22 -21.57
C GLN A 121 20.94 -43.68 -22.07
N PHE A 122 20.34 -42.87 -22.95
CA PHE A 122 19.08 -43.16 -23.61
C PHE A 122 19.27 -44.12 -24.81
N LYS A 123 18.33 -45.06 -24.99
CA LYS A 123 18.28 -46.01 -26.11
C LYS A 123 17.54 -45.43 -27.32
N SER A 124 16.78 -44.36 -27.13
CA SER A 124 16.04 -43.65 -28.18
C SER A 124 15.96 -42.15 -27.88
N ARG A 125 15.62 -41.35 -28.89
CA ARG A 125 15.30 -39.93 -28.72
C ARG A 125 14.12 -39.72 -27.77
N PHE A 126 13.11 -40.60 -27.83
CA PHE A 126 11.91 -40.50 -27.01
C PHE A 126 12.20 -40.64 -25.51
N GLU A 127 13.04 -41.61 -25.11
CA GLU A 127 13.50 -41.76 -23.71
C GLU A 127 14.25 -40.49 -23.21
N ALA A 128 14.93 -39.76 -24.10
CA ALA A 128 15.62 -38.52 -23.77
C ALA A 128 14.66 -37.32 -23.63
N GLU A 129 13.62 -37.26 -24.47
CA GLU A 129 12.57 -36.24 -24.43
C GLU A 129 11.66 -36.43 -23.20
N GLU A 130 11.28 -37.66 -22.86
CA GLU A 130 10.55 -37.95 -21.61
C GLU A 130 11.35 -37.55 -20.37
N TRP A 131 12.65 -37.84 -20.32
CA TRP A 131 13.52 -37.40 -19.24
C TRP A 131 13.62 -35.87 -19.18
N GLY A 132 13.88 -35.21 -20.31
CA GLY A 132 13.94 -33.74 -20.40
C GLY A 132 12.67 -33.06 -19.90
N ASN A 133 11.51 -33.52 -20.35
CA ASN A 133 10.20 -33.03 -19.90
C ASN A 133 10.00 -33.27 -18.40
N SER A 134 10.38 -34.44 -17.88
CA SER A 134 10.31 -34.71 -16.45
C SER A 134 11.21 -33.80 -15.61
N ARG A 135 12.41 -33.44 -16.11
CA ARG A 135 13.27 -32.44 -15.46
C ARG A 135 12.64 -31.05 -15.51
N GLN A 136 12.10 -30.64 -16.67
CA GLN A 136 11.49 -29.32 -16.83
C GLN A 136 10.26 -29.14 -15.92
N ASN A 137 9.40 -30.16 -15.80
CA ASN A 137 8.25 -30.12 -14.90
C ASN A 137 8.68 -29.91 -13.44
N ILE A 138 9.67 -30.67 -12.95
CA ILE A 138 10.16 -30.51 -11.57
C ILE A 138 10.83 -29.14 -11.35
N ALA A 139 11.50 -28.60 -12.37
CA ALA A 139 12.08 -27.26 -12.31
C ALA A 139 11.01 -26.17 -12.20
N GLN A 140 9.90 -26.31 -12.96
CA GLN A 140 8.74 -25.43 -12.87
C GLN A 140 8.05 -25.54 -11.51
N GLU A 141 7.76 -26.76 -11.03
CA GLU A 141 7.17 -26.98 -9.70
C GLU A 141 7.99 -26.34 -8.56
N LEU A 142 9.31 -26.28 -8.70
CA LEU A 142 10.20 -25.59 -7.75
C LEU A 142 10.17 -24.07 -7.91
N ALA A 143 10.10 -23.55 -9.13
CA ALA A 143 9.93 -22.11 -9.38
C ALA A 143 8.58 -21.62 -8.83
N ASP A 144 7.49 -22.33 -9.13
CA ASP A 144 6.15 -22.10 -8.62
C ASP A 144 6.10 -22.09 -7.07
N GLU A 145 6.95 -22.87 -6.39
CA GLU A 145 7.06 -22.88 -4.92
C GLU A 145 7.89 -21.68 -4.40
N ILE A 146 8.95 -21.27 -5.12
CA ILE A 146 9.78 -20.10 -4.80
C ILE A 146 8.97 -18.80 -4.96
N GLU A 147 8.22 -18.65 -6.05
CA GLU A 147 7.34 -17.49 -6.30
C GLU A 147 6.33 -17.32 -5.17
N LYS A 148 5.67 -18.41 -4.72
CA LYS A 148 4.76 -18.38 -3.57
C LYS A 148 5.45 -17.99 -2.26
N ALA A 149 6.68 -18.46 -2.04
CA ALA A 149 7.45 -18.11 -0.85
C ALA A 149 7.91 -16.63 -0.86
N LEU A 150 8.14 -16.05 -2.05
CA LEU A 150 8.45 -14.63 -2.24
C LEU A 150 7.21 -13.74 -2.09
N ALA A 151 6.06 -14.13 -2.65
CA ALA A 151 4.79 -13.42 -2.44
C ALA A 151 4.46 -13.29 -0.95
N LYS A 152 4.59 -14.39 -0.17
CA LYS A 152 4.41 -14.34 1.29
C LYS A 152 5.42 -13.43 2.02
N ALA A 153 6.60 -13.22 1.44
CA ALA A 153 7.58 -12.29 1.99
C ALA A 153 7.09 -10.82 1.86
N VAL A 154 6.48 -10.46 0.73
CA VAL A 154 5.82 -9.16 0.54
C VAL A 154 4.63 -9.01 1.51
N GLY A 155 3.86 -10.08 1.74
CA GLY A 155 2.82 -10.11 2.78
C GLY A 155 3.36 -9.81 4.19
N VAL A 156 4.51 -10.38 4.57
CA VAL A 156 5.18 -10.08 5.85
C VAL A 156 5.59 -8.61 5.96
N ASP A 157 6.17 -8.03 4.91
CA ASP A 157 6.57 -6.62 4.93
C ASP A 157 5.34 -5.70 5.03
N ALA A 158 4.25 -5.98 4.33
CA ALA A 158 2.98 -5.24 4.43
C ALA A 158 2.31 -5.36 5.82
N ILE A 159 2.41 -6.53 6.47
CA ILE A 159 1.98 -6.72 7.87
C ILE A 159 2.79 -5.81 8.82
N LEU A 160 4.10 -5.71 8.60
CA LEU A 160 4.98 -4.92 9.44
C LEU A 160 4.80 -3.41 9.21
N ALA A 161 4.61 -2.96 7.97
CA ALA A 161 4.31 -1.57 7.63
C ALA A 161 3.03 -1.07 8.34
N ARG A 162 1.92 -1.83 8.25
CA ARG A 162 0.70 -1.56 9.04
C ARG A 162 0.88 -1.58 10.56
N GLY A 163 1.95 -2.20 11.04
CA GLY A 163 2.30 -2.19 12.46
C GLY A 163 2.91 -0.87 12.92
N LEU A 164 3.50 -0.09 12.01
CA LEU A 164 4.28 1.09 12.38
C LEU A 164 3.36 2.22 12.90
N PRO A 165 3.63 2.77 14.10
CA PRO A 165 2.94 3.96 14.59
C PRO A 165 3.16 5.16 13.68
N THR A 166 2.13 6.00 13.54
CA THR A 166 2.20 7.26 12.79
C THR A 166 3.39 8.13 13.20
N GLY A 167 4.11 8.65 12.19
CA GLY A 167 5.39 9.34 12.33
C GLY A 167 6.61 8.40 12.40
N ILE A 168 6.46 7.14 11.95
CA ILE A 168 7.57 6.19 11.76
C ILE A 168 7.59 5.64 10.33
N ASP A 169 6.43 5.46 9.71
CA ASP A 169 6.29 5.21 8.27
C ASP A 169 5.61 6.40 7.61
N GLU A 170 6.40 7.45 7.34
CA GLU A 170 5.90 8.69 6.72
C GLU A 170 5.26 8.43 5.34
N GLN A 171 5.64 7.35 4.65
CA GLN A 171 5.03 6.94 3.38
C GLN A 171 3.70 6.21 3.63
N GLY A 172 3.67 5.24 4.55
CA GLY A 172 2.45 4.52 4.93
C GLY A 172 1.38 5.41 5.60
N ASP A 173 1.78 6.50 6.26
CA ASP A 173 0.89 7.51 6.85
C ASP A 173 0.26 8.45 5.80
N GLU A 174 1.02 8.85 4.78
CA GLU A 174 0.54 9.75 3.72
C GLU A 174 -0.23 8.98 2.62
N TYR A 175 0.31 7.84 2.17
CA TYR A 175 -0.21 7.08 1.01
C TYR A 175 -1.02 5.83 1.39
N GLY A 176 -0.90 5.33 2.63
CA GLY A 176 -1.65 4.18 3.12
C GLY A 176 -0.91 2.84 2.99
N ASN A 177 -1.57 1.76 3.41
CA ASN A 177 -0.92 0.47 3.61
C ASN A 177 -1.73 -0.71 3.03
N ILE A 178 -1.37 -1.16 1.82
CA ILE A 178 -2.04 -2.21 1.06
C ILE A 178 -2.29 -3.53 1.82
N ASP A 179 -3.49 -4.10 1.64
CA ASP A 179 -3.88 -5.49 1.95
C ASP A 179 -2.72 -6.53 1.97
N PRO A 180 -2.20 -7.21 3.04
CA PRO A 180 -1.11 -8.17 2.81
C PRO A 180 -1.57 -9.37 1.98
N ALA A 181 -2.85 -9.74 2.06
CA ALA A 181 -3.45 -10.73 1.16
C ALA A 181 -3.59 -10.18 -0.27
N ILE A 182 -3.86 -8.89 -0.43
CA ILE A 182 -3.87 -8.20 -1.73
C ILE A 182 -2.46 -8.14 -2.33
N ALA A 183 -1.43 -7.84 -1.55
CA ALA A 183 -0.04 -7.83 -2.00
C ALA A 183 0.46 -9.23 -2.38
N GLU A 184 0.18 -10.25 -1.55
CA GLU A 184 0.40 -11.67 -1.90
C GLU A 184 -0.33 -12.06 -3.20
N LYS A 185 -1.54 -11.54 -3.40
CA LYS A 185 -2.37 -11.82 -4.57
C LYS A 185 -1.85 -11.11 -5.82
N TRP A 186 -1.45 -9.84 -5.72
CA TRP A 186 -0.92 -9.02 -6.80
C TRP A 186 0.33 -9.65 -7.44
N GLU A 187 1.20 -10.22 -6.61
CA GLU A 187 2.39 -10.93 -7.09
C GLU A 187 2.08 -12.19 -7.92
N THR A 188 0.86 -12.73 -7.84
CA THR A 188 0.38 -13.80 -8.72
C THR A 188 -0.22 -13.32 -10.05
N LEU A 189 -0.39 -12.01 -10.25
CA LEU A 189 -1.00 -11.43 -11.45
C LEU A 189 0.03 -11.13 -12.54
N THR A 190 -0.30 -11.45 -13.79
CA THR A 190 0.46 -11.01 -14.97
C THR A 190 0.38 -9.50 -15.17
N VAL A 191 1.33 -8.90 -15.90
CA VAL A 191 1.36 -7.45 -16.21
C VAL A 191 0.02 -6.95 -16.79
N GLU A 192 -0.61 -7.72 -17.67
CA GLU A 192 -1.89 -7.32 -18.29
C GLU A 192 -3.08 -7.50 -17.33
N GLU A 193 -3.04 -8.48 -16.40
CA GLU A 193 -4.02 -8.55 -15.30
C GLU A 193 -3.86 -7.41 -14.30
N ARG A 194 -2.63 -7.00 -13.97
CA ARG A 194 -2.34 -5.84 -13.11
C ARG A 194 -2.92 -4.55 -13.70
N LYS A 195 -2.75 -4.32 -15.01
CA LYS A 195 -3.39 -3.21 -15.74
C LYS A 195 -4.91 -3.30 -15.70
N ALA A 196 -5.49 -4.45 -16.07
CA ALA A 196 -6.94 -4.61 -16.11
C ALA A 196 -7.60 -4.38 -14.74
N VAL A 197 -6.95 -4.80 -13.64
CA VAL A 197 -7.40 -4.50 -12.28
C VAL A 197 -7.37 -3.00 -11.99
N LEU A 198 -6.33 -2.26 -12.42
CA LEU A 198 -6.27 -0.80 -12.26
C LEU A 198 -7.31 -0.09 -13.12
N GLU A 199 -7.54 -0.54 -14.36
CA GLU A 199 -8.59 0.00 -15.25
C GLU A 199 -9.99 -0.19 -14.64
N GLU A 200 -10.27 -1.36 -14.03
CA GLU A 200 -11.54 -1.61 -13.33
C GLU A 200 -11.63 -0.84 -11.99
N MET A 201 -10.51 -0.62 -11.28
CA MET A 201 -10.47 0.26 -10.11
C MET A 201 -10.81 1.70 -10.47
N VAL A 202 -10.15 2.28 -11.48
CA VAL A 202 -10.45 3.64 -11.96
C VAL A 202 -11.93 3.75 -12.35
N LYS A 203 -12.45 2.79 -13.12
CA LYS A 203 -13.86 2.71 -13.52
C LYS A 203 -14.82 2.65 -12.34
N LYS A 204 -14.49 1.89 -11.31
CA LYS A 204 -15.27 1.80 -10.07
C LYS A 204 -15.22 3.11 -9.29
N ILE A 205 -14.03 3.67 -9.06
CA ILE A 205 -13.85 4.89 -8.25
C ILE A 205 -14.49 6.10 -8.93
N ALA A 206 -14.36 6.22 -10.26
CA ALA A 206 -15.02 7.26 -11.05
C ALA A 206 -16.55 7.18 -10.90
N ALA A 207 -17.13 6.01 -11.16
CA ALA A 207 -18.56 5.78 -11.01
C ALA A 207 -19.08 5.89 -9.57
N GLU A 208 -18.23 5.68 -8.54
CA GLU A 208 -18.57 5.90 -7.13
C GLU A 208 -18.38 7.37 -6.69
N SER A 209 -17.64 8.17 -7.47
CA SER A 209 -17.34 9.59 -7.21
C SER A 209 -18.07 10.54 -8.16
N GLY A 210 -18.99 10.07 -9.02
CA GLY A 210 -19.70 10.88 -10.03
C GLY A 210 -18.96 11.04 -11.36
N VAL A 211 -17.63 11.21 -11.29
CA VAL A 211 -16.73 11.48 -12.42
C VAL A 211 -16.91 10.53 -13.60
N ASP A 212 -16.90 11.09 -14.82
CA ASP A 212 -16.90 10.34 -16.07
C ASP A 212 -15.60 9.50 -16.23
N MET A 213 -15.70 8.29 -16.78
CA MET A 213 -14.56 7.36 -16.85
C MET A 213 -13.45 7.90 -17.78
N PRO A 214 -12.23 8.19 -17.28
CA PRO A 214 -11.13 8.69 -18.11
C PRO A 214 -10.61 7.62 -19.08
N THR A 215 -10.01 8.05 -20.18
CA THR A 215 -9.21 7.15 -21.03
C THR A 215 -7.82 7.00 -20.42
N ILE A 216 -7.46 5.77 -20.02
CA ILE A 216 -6.15 5.48 -19.41
C ILE A 216 -5.09 5.32 -20.50
N ASP A 217 -3.99 6.06 -20.40
CA ASP A 217 -2.83 5.90 -21.30
C ASP A 217 -1.61 5.30 -20.58
N TRP A 218 -1.27 4.07 -20.98
CA TRP A 218 -0.08 3.34 -20.54
C TRP A 218 1.20 3.69 -21.34
N ASN A 219 1.11 4.55 -22.36
CA ASN A 219 2.19 4.81 -23.31
C ASN A 219 2.99 6.08 -23.00
N ASP A 220 2.36 7.13 -22.45
CA ASP A 220 3.01 8.42 -22.23
C ASP A 220 4.18 8.29 -21.23
N LEU A 221 3.87 7.85 -20.01
CA LEU A 221 4.86 7.44 -19.00
C LEU A 221 5.59 6.12 -19.35
N GLY A 222 5.33 5.52 -20.52
CA GLY A 222 5.94 4.25 -20.93
C GLY A 222 7.47 4.33 -21.12
N ASN A 223 8.02 5.53 -21.29
CA ASN A 223 9.48 5.77 -21.32
C ASN A 223 10.02 6.31 -19.98
N ASP A 224 9.15 6.65 -19.02
CA ASP A 224 9.57 7.10 -17.70
C ASP A 224 9.98 5.90 -16.84
N THR A 225 11.25 5.91 -16.44
CA THR A 225 11.92 4.83 -15.71
C THR A 225 12.89 5.45 -14.73
N TRP A 226 13.15 4.77 -13.61
CA TRP A 226 13.99 5.25 -12.51
C TRP A 226 15.34 5.85 -12.95
N ASP A 227 15.38 7.17 -13.09
CA ASP A 227 16.57 7.98 -13.37
C ASP A 227 16.69 9.10 -12.31
N ASP A 228 17.93 9.45 -11.96
CA ASP A 228 18.39 10.29 -10.83
C ASP A 228 17.71 10.08 -9.44
N GLY A 229 16.83 9.07 -9.29
CA GLY A 229 16.19 8.66 -8.04
C GLY A 229 14.66 8.87 -7.97
N SER A 230 14.02 9.32 -9.04
CA SER A 230 12.57 9.56 -9.13
C SER A 230 11.91 8.75 -10.25
N ILE A 231 10.58 8.62 -10.17
CA ILE A 231 9.70 8.11 -11.23
C ILE A 231 8.27 8.65 -10.99
N THR A 232 7.52 8.94 -12.05
CA THR A 232 6.10 9.33 -11.97
C THR A 232 5.23 8.08 -11.97
N TYR A 233 4.28 7.97 -11.05
CA TYR A 233 3.36 6.82 -10.97
C TYR A 233 2.14 6.98 -11.89
N GLY A 234 1.63 8.20 -12.00
CA GLY A 234 0.54 8.59 -12.87
C GLY A 234 0.36 10.11 -12.86
N TYR A 235 -0.61 10.60 -13.64
CA TYR A 235 -1.16 11.94 -13.52
C TYR A 235 -2.56 12.03 -14.17
N TRP A 236 -3.44 12.88 -13.64
CA TRP A 236 -4.68 13.32 -14.28
C TRP A 236 -4.43 14.46 -15.28
N ASN A 237 -5.21 14.50 -16.36
CA ASN A 237 -5.23 15.60 -17.33
C ASN A 237 -6.66 16.18 -17.44
N ASP A 238 -6.76 17.50 -17.32
CA ASP A 238 -8.01 18.27 -17.34
C ASP A 238 -8.42 18.75 -18.74
N GLU A 239 -7.50 18.94 -19.69
CA GLU A 239 -7.84 19.35 -21.07
C GLU A 239 -8.57 18.25 -21.87
N GLU A 240 -8.24 16.98 -21.61
CA GLU A 240 -8.95 15.80 -22.12
C GLU A 240 -9.06 14.77 -20.99
N PRO A 241 -10.25 14.19 -20.67
CA PRO A 241 -10.47 13.30 -19.53
C PRO A 241 -9.68 12.00 -19.70
N THR A 242 -8.44 12.05 -19.23
CA THR A 242 -7.39 11.07 -19.49
C THR A 242 -6.52 10.94 -18.25
N MET A 243 -6.04 9.72 -18.01
CA MET A 243 -5.16 9.41 -16.88
C MET A 243 -3.94 8.66 -17.40
N ALA A 244 -2.76 9.21 -17.20
CA ALA A 244 -1.53 8.46 -17.44
C ALA A 244 -1.26 7.55 -16.24
N LEU A 245 -0.87 6.30 -16.48
CA LEU A 245 -0.38 5.37 -15.45
C LEU A 245 0.91 4.73 -15.93
N ASN A 246 1.94 4.70 -15.08
CA ASN A 246 3.26 4.24 -15.49
C ASN A 246 3.35 2.70 -15.49
N PRO A 247 3.60 2.04 -16.65
CA PRO A 247 3.71 0.59 -16.73
C PRO A 247 5.00 0.04 -16.09
N ASN A 248 5.97 0.89 -15.76
CA ASN A 248 7.29 0.50 -15.23
C ASN A 248 7.34 0.38 -13.69
N VAL A 249 6.23 0.67 -12.99
CA VAL A 249 6.10 0.55 -11.50
C VAL A 249 5.03 -0.46 -11.07
N LEU A 250 4.61 -1.36 -11.96
CA LEU A 250 3.59 -2.38 -11.69
C LEU A 250 3.99 -3.41 -10.59
N ASP A 251 5.20 -3.33 -10.03
CA ASP A 251 5.66 -4.07 -8.85
C ASP A 251 5.40 -3.36 -7.49
N ASP A 252 4.94 -2.11 -7.48
CA ASP A 252 4.45 -1.42 -6.26
C ASP A 252 2.92 -1.20 -6.33
N PRO A 253 2.11 -2.19 -5.92
CA PRO A 253 0.66 -2.06 -5.88
C PRO A 253 0.16 -1.09 -4.80
N GLY A 254 0.95 -0.79 -3.76
CA GLY A 254 0.54 0.15 -2.72
C GLY A 254 0.44 1.55 -3.29
N GLN A 255 1.54 2.01 -3.89
CA GLN A 255 1.58 3.33 -4.53
C GLN A 255 0.64 3.40 -5.74
N LEU A 256 0.57 2.39 -6.61
CA LEU A 256 -0.32 2.44 -7.78
C LEU A 256 -1.81 2.49 -7.44
N ILE A 257 -2.27 1.76 -6.41
CA ILE A 257 -3.67 1.80 -5.99
C ILE A 257 -3.99 3.13 -5.28
N ASN A 258 -3.03 3.72 -4.56
CA ASN A 258 -3.16 5.10 -4.08
C ASN A 258 -3.28 6.10 -5.25
N THR A 259 -2.35 6.05 -6.21
CA THR A 259 -2.33 6.91 -7.41
C THR A 259 -3.66 6.83 -8.17
N VAL A 260 -4.19 5.64 -8.43
CA VAL A 260 -5.48 5.49 -9.13
C VAL A 260 -6.62 6.24 -8.43
N ALA A 261 -6.70 6.21 -7.09
CA ALA A 261 -7.70 6.96 -6.34
C ALA A 261 -7.37 8.46 -6.16
N HIS A 262 -6.08 8.82 -6.19
CA HIS A 262 -5.60 10.21 -6.19
C HIS A 262 -5.93 10.92 -7.51
N GLU A 263 -5.65 10.31 -8.67
CA GLU A 263 -5.92 10.91 -9.98
C GLU A 263 -7.43 11.07 -10.23
N VAL A 264 -8.28 10.07 -9.92
CA VAL A 264 -9.74 10.24 -10.03
C VAL A 264 -10.24 11.34 -9.09
N ARG A 265 -9.59 11.56 -7.94
CA ARG A 265 -9.96 12.65 -7.03
C ARG A 265 -9.68 14.02 -7.64
N HIS A 266 -8.61 14.19 -8.42
CA HIS A 266 -8.42 15.41 -9.21
C HIS A 266 -9.56 15.62 -10.22
N GLY A 267 -10.01 14.56 -10.90
CA GLY A 267 -11.22 14.61 -11.73
C GLY A 267 -12.45 15.16 -11.01
N ARG A 268 -12.74 14.67 -9.78
CA ARG A 268 -13.86 15.17 -8.96
C ARG A 268 -13.64 16.58 -8.41
N GLN A 269 -12.39 17.03 -8.24
CA GLN A 269 -12.09 18.41 -7.87
C GLN A 269 -12.38 19.38 -9.02
N HIS A 270 -11.97 19.04 -10.26
CA HIS A 270 -12.28 19.84 -11.45
C HIS A 270 -13.80 19.89 -11.71
N GLU A 271 -14.47 18.75 -11.65
CA GLU A 271 -15.94 18.66 -11.81
C GLU A 271 -16.68 19.55 -10.80
N ALA A 272 -16.24 19.58 -9.54
CA ALA A 272 -16.78 20.46 -8.52
C ALA A 272 -16.53 21.96 -8.78
N ILE A 273 -15.42 22.32 -9.43
CA ILE A 273 -15.13 23.71 -9.82
C ILE A 273 -15.98 24.14 -11.02
N ASP A 274 -16.16 23.26 -12.01
CA ASP A 274 -16.99 23.51 -13.18
C ASP A 274 -18.48 23.67 -12.79
N ASP A 275 -19.03 22.77 -11.99
CA ASP A 275 -20.43 22.85 -11.54
C ASP A 275 -20.68 24.03 -10.59
N MET A 276 -19.69 24.44 -9.78
CA MET A 276 -19.75 25.68 -8.99
C MET A 276 -19.81 26.93 -9.89
N ASN A 277 -19.16 26.89 -11.05
CA ASN A 277 -19.08 27.99 -11.99
C ASN A 277 -20.19 28.02 -13.05
N ASP A 278 -20.98 26.95 -13.23
CA ASP A 278 -22.01 26.90 -14.28
C ASP A 278 -23.14 27.93 -14.05
N TRP A 279 -23.64 28.49 -15.15
CA TRP A 279 -24.65 29.53 -15.13
C TRP A 279 -26.05 28.93 -14.91
N GLN A 280 -26.47 28.82 -13.65
CA GLN A 280 -27.84 28.39 -13.31
C GLN A 280 -28.88 29.51 -13.39
N PHE A 281 -30.08 29.19 -13.86
CA PHE A 281 -31.26 30.02 -13.61
C PHE A 281 -31.96 29.59 -12.30
N TRP A 282 -32.64 30.53 -11.65
CA TRP A 282 -33.30 30.38 -10.34
C TRP A 282 -34.44 29.32 -10.26
N TRP A 283 -34.66 28.54 -11.32
CA TRP A 283 -35.65 27.46 -11.41
C TRP A 283 -35.03 26.10 -11.77
N GLU A 284 -33.75 26.03 -12.11
CA GLU A 284 -32.98 24.80 -12.17
C GLU A 284 -32.55 24.40 -10.75
N ASP A 285 -32.23 23.12 -10.56
CA ASP A 285 -31.58 22.63 -9.34
C ASP A 285 -30.08 22.96 -9.44
N ASP A 286 -29.44 23.34 -8.33
CA ASP A 286 -28.01 23.66 -8.26
C ASP A 286 -27.18 22.40 -8.55
N PRO A 287 -26.35 22.32 -9.61
CA PRO A 287 -25.58 21.10 -9.90
C PRO A 287 -24.62 20.81 -8.75
N PHE A 288 -24.06 21.85 -8.12
CA PHE A 288 -23.16 21.70 -6.99
C PHE A 288 -23.83 21.04 -5.75
N ASP A 289 -25.17 20.92 -5.69
CA ASP A 289 -25.83 20.15 -4.62
C ASP A 289 -25.43 18.66 -4.61
N GLU A 290 -24.86 18.08 -5.70
CA GLU A 290 -24.40 16.70 -5.66
C GLU A 290 -23.09 16.49 -4.89
N HIS A 291 -22.08 17.36 -5.05
CA HIS A 291 -20.82 17.27 -4.29
C HIS A 291 -21.03 17.47 -2.78
N LYS A 292 -22.13 18.12 -2.39
CA LYS A 292 -22.54 18.27 -0.98
C LYS A 292 -22.91 16.91 -0.33
N ALA A 293 -23.18 15.87 -1.12
CA ALA A 293 -23.30 14.49 -0.64
C ALA A 293 -21.95 13.85 -0.29
N ASP A 294 -20.90 14.19 -1.05
CA ASP A 294 -19.51 13.75 -0.83
C ASP A 294 -18.83 14.51 0.33
N GLY A 295 -19.53 15.49 0.91
CA GLY A 295 -19.02 16.36 1.98
C GLY A 295 -18.15 17.52 1.47
N ILE A 296 -18.10 17.75 0.16
CA ILE A 296 -17.44 18.91 -0.45
C ILE A 296 -18.34 20.13 -0.22
N THR A 297 -17.72 21.30 -0.03
CA THR A 297 -18.43 22.58 0.14
C THR A 297 -17.98 23.59 -0.91
N GLU A 298 -18.84 24.55 -1.24
CA GLU A 298 -18.54 25.64 -2.19
C GLU A 298 -17.20 26.31 -1.85
N GLN A 299 -16.94 26.60 -0.56
CA GLN A 299 -15.68 27.17 -0.10
C GLN A 299 -14.45 26.28 -0.39
N GLN A 300 -14.59 24.95 -0.42
CA GLN A 300 -13.48 24.06 -0.78
C GLN A 300 -13.25 24.03 -2.30
N ALA A 301 -14.30 24.13 -3.10
CA ALA A 301 -14.17 24.29 -4.55
C ALA A 301 -13.56 25.67 -4.90
N GLU A 302 -13.94 26.76 -4.21
CA GLU A 302 -13.26 28.06 -4.28
C GLU A 302 -11.76 27.93 -3.93
N GLU A 303 -11.41 27.22 -2.85
CA GLU A 303 -10.00 26.99 -2.44
C GLU A 303 -9.22 26.10 -3.42
N TRP A 304 -9.89 25.20 -4.15
CA TRP A 304 -9.28 24.38 -5.21
C TRP A 304 -9.13 25.17 -6.52
N GLU A 305 -10.10 26.00 -6.90
CA GLU A 305 -10.03 26.89 -8.07
C GLU A 305 -8.86 27.88 -7.92
N ASP A 306 -8.80 28.63 -6.81
CA ASP A 306 -7.68 29.52 -6.46
C ASP A 306 -6.32 28.78 -6.46
N ASN A 307 -6.32 27.46 -6.19
CA ASN A 307 -5.12 26.64 -6.19
C ASN A 307 -4.72 26.17 -7.60
N PHE A 308 -5.64 25.74 -8.46
CA PHE A 308 -5.32 25.34 -9.83
C PHE A 308 -4.87 26.55 -10.68
N ASP A 309 -5.48 27.73 -10.48
CA ASP A 309 -5.16 28.96 -11.20
C ASP A 309 -3.71 29.48 -10.94
N ASP A 310 -3.07 29.04 -9.84
CA ASP A 310 -1.67 29.32 -9.49
C ASP A 310 -0.88 28.04 -9.09
N TYR A 311 -1.18 26.90 -9.74
CA TYR A 311 -0.69 25.57 -9.36
C TYR A 311 0.85 25.41 -9.33
N LYS A 312 1.36 24.74 -8.29
CA LYS A 312 2.80 24.59 -7.99
C LYS A 312 3.39 23.29 -8.52
N SER A 313 3.56 23.19 -9.84
CA SER A 313 4.33 22.09 -10.46
C SER A 313 5.85 22.26 -10.26
N THR A 314 6.54 21.17 -9.95
CA THR A 314 8.01 21.10 -9.86
C THR A 314 8.69 21.37 -11.20
N ASP A 315 8.08 21.00 -12.32
CA ASP A 315 8.61 21.25 -13.68
C ASP A 315 8.59 22.73 -14.04
N ASN A 316 7.63 23.46 -13.48
CA ASN A 316 7.54 24.92 -13.55
C ASN A 316 8.43 25.63 -12.49
N GLY A 317 9.24 24.87 -11.74
CA GLY A 317 10.26 25.41 -10.84
C GLY A 317 9.81 25.67 -9.40
N ALA A 318 8.64 25.17 -8.99
CA ALA A 318 8.30 25.08 -7.57
C ALA A 318 9.19 24.05 -6.85
N THR A 319 9.35 24.20 -5.54
CA THR A 319 9.95 23.12 -4.71
C THR A 319 8.96 21.98 -4.51
N PHE A 320 9.47 20.77 -4.22
CA PHE A 320 8.64 19.64 -3.83
C PHE A 320 7.76 19.97 -2.60
N ASP A 321 8.31 20.70 -1.62
CA ASP A 321 7.54 21.15 -0.45
C ASP A 321 6.37 22.05 -0.84
N GLU A 322 6.51 22.92 -1.84
CA GLU A 322 5.45 23.81 -2.34
C GLU A 322 4.37 23.03 -3.11
N TYR A 323 4.77 22.11 -4.00
CA TYR A 323 3.88 21.16 -4.67
C TYR A 323 3.07 20.32 -3.67
N TYR A 324 3.78 19.59 -2.81
CA TYR A 324 3.21 18.61 -1.87
C TYR A 324 2.24 19.22 -0.87
N ASN A 325 2.42 20.50 -0.52
CA ASN A 325 1.61 21.17 0.51
C ASN A 325 0.32 21.83 0.00
N GLN A 326 0.02 21.77 -1.29
CA GLN A 326 -1.19 22.34 -1.88
C GLN A 326 -2.50 21.72 -1.32
N PRO A 327 -3.59 22.49 -1.17
CA PRO A 327 -4.92 21.97 -0.85
C PRO A 327 -5.40 20.80 -1.74
N VAL A 328 -5.32 20.94 -3.07
CA VAL A 328 -5.80 19.90 -4.02
C VAL A 328 -5.04 18.59 -3.85
N GLU A 329 -3.71 18.69 -3.75
CA GLU A 329 -2.77 17.57 -3.57
C GLU A 329 -2.99 16.81 -2.25
N LYS A 330 -3.25 17.54 -1.17
CA LYS A 330 -3.54 16.96 0.14
C LYS A 330 -4.87 16.22 0.13
N ASP A 331 -5.90 16.80 -0.45
CA ASP A 331 -7.22 16.16 -0.55
C ASP A 331 -7.14 14.90 -1.44
N ALA A 332 -6.43 14.95 -2.56
CA ALA A 332 -6.20 13.80 -3.44
C ALA A 332 -5.39 12.67 -2.77
N ARG A 333 -4.30 12.97 -2.05
CA ARG A 333 -3.55 11.93 -1.30
C ARG A 333 -4.35 11.36 -0.13
N ASN A 334 -5.15 12.16 0.57
CA ASN A 334 -6.08 11.65 1.59
C ASN A 334 -7.08 10.65 0.98
N ALA A 335 -7.66 10.96 -0.19
CA ALA A 335 -8.56 10.05 -0.90
C ALA A 335 -7.86 8.75 -1.33
N GLY A 336 -6.64 8.86 -1.89
CA GLY A 336 -5.82 7.70 -2.26
C GLY A 336 -5.51 6.77 -1.07
N ARG A 337 -5.11 7.35 0.07
CA ARG A 337 -4.83 6.62 1.31
C ARG A 337 -6.07 5.95 1.86
N ASP A 338 -7.17 6.68 1.92
CA ASP A 338 -8.40 6.21 2.55
C ASP A 338 -9.09 5.16 1.67
N TYR A 339 -8.92 5.19 0.34
CA TYR A 339 -9.26 4.07 -0.54
C TYR A 339 -8.39 2.85 -0.24
N LEU A 340 -7.05 2.99 -0.27
CA LEU A 340 -6.12 1.88 -0.08
C LEU A 340 -6.28 1.18 1.28
N ASN A 341 -6.51 1.94 2.35
CA ASN A 341 -6.70 1.43 3.70
C ASN A 341 -8.06 0.73 3.91
N ASN A 342 -9.08 1.03 3.09
CA ASN A 342 -10.40 0.39 3.15
C ASN A 342 -10.59 -0.73 2.11
N LEU A 343 -9.67 -0.88 1.15
CA LEU A 343 -9.72 -1.93 0.14
C LEU A 343 -9.50 -3.31 0.80
N THR A 344 -10.55 -4.14 0.81
CA THR A 344 -10.53 -5.48 1.41
C THR A 344 -10.16 -6.58 0.42
N GLU A 345 -9.72 -7.74 0.90
CA GLU A 345 -9.45 -8.91 0.06
C GLU A 345 -10.71 -9.39 -0.72
N GLU A 346 -11.91 -9.31 -0.13
CA GLU A 346 -13.16 -9.65 -0.83
C GLU A 346 -13.46 -8.64 -1.96
N GLU A 347 -13.25 -7.34 -1.72
CA GLU A 347 -13.46 -6.29 -2.72
C GLU A 347 -12.44 -6.41 -3.87
N PHE A 348 -11.16 -6.59 -3.54
CA PHE A 348 -10.10 -6.79 -4.53
C PHE A 348 -10.32 -8.04 -5.38
N ASN A 349 -10.71 -9.17 -4.78
CA ASN A 349 -11.03 -10.38 -5.54
C ASN A 349 -12.26 -10.17 -6.44
N ARG A 350 -13.26 -9.35 -6.05
CA ARG A 350 -14.37 -9.01 -6.95
C ARG A 350 -13.90 -8.19 -8.15
N ILE A 351 -13.10 -7.15 -7.92
CA ILE A 351 -12.51 -6.32 -8.99
C ILE A 351 -11.71 -7.19 -9.97
N LEU A 352 -10.92 -8.15 -9.47
CA LEU A 352 -10.17 -9.12 -10.27
C LEU A 352 -11.04 -10.17 -11.00
N GLU A 353 -12.29 -10.39 -10.59
CA GLU A 353 -13.27 -11.18 -11.34
C GLU A 353 -14.04 -10.32 -12.37
N GLU A 354 -14.21 -9.02 -12.10
CA GLU A 354 -14.87 -8.05 -12.99
C GLU A 354 -13.95 -7.56 -14.12
N SER A 355 -12.61 -7.60 -13.92
CA SER A 355 -11.58 -7.20 -14.88
C SER A 355 -11.16 -8.30 -15.90
N ARG A 356 -12.05 -9.26 -16.25
CA ARG A 356 -11.70 -10.49 -17.00
C ARG A 356 -12.69 -10.90 -18.10
#